data_AF-A0A7V9T513-F1
#
_entry.id   AF-A0A7V9T513-F1
#
_cell.length_a   1.000
_cell.length_b   1.000
_cell.length_c   1.000
_cell.angle_alpha   90.00
_cell.angle_beta   90.00
_cell.angle_gamma   90.00
#
_symmetry.space_group_name_H-M   'P 1'
#
loop_
_entity.id
_entity.type
_entity.pdbx_description
1 polymer ?
#
loop_
_entity_poly.entity_id
_entity_poly.type
_entity_poly.pdbx_seq_one_letter_code
_entity_poly.pdbx_strand_id
1 'polypeptide(L)'
;LAAAPVLLLTPVARWPHLVLAAAAAGGAVLLPVVLADPGHFLGNQVGVAATTGPIFHPRQIWWPLGVPVAPGQLEWAHMGRMAPAWLLPVTHPLIVALALPLGALWRRGRGPALRPDDALLLLALLFLLRCALDPWNLAYYHLPFVLALLAWEVRTGRALPLVTLAATAAIQLSFAVHGTYGGSEAFLAYMAWVVPMAAWMGMTVYRPRASLVGSWPAAPISVATPSSPSTSPT
;
A
#
# COMPACT_ATOMS: atom_id res chain seq x y z
N LEU A 1 -5.60 3.89 -4.48
CA LEU A 1 -5.01 2.59 -4.07
C LEU A 1 -5.72 1.94 -2.90
N ALA A 2 -5.98 2.64 -1.78
CA ALA A 2 -6.65 2.05 -0.61
C ALA A 2 -8.13 1.66 -0.82
N ALA A 3 -8.81 2.23 -1.82
CA ALA A 3 -10.22 1.97 -2.08
C ALA A 3 -10.52 0.49 -2.36
N ALA A 4 -9.71 -0.19 -3.18
CA ALA A 4 -9.96 -1.57 -3.57
C ALA A 4 -9.99 -2.54 -2.36
N PRO A 5 -8.95 -2.63 -1.51
CA PRO A 5 -8.98 -3.53 -0.35
C PRO A 5 -10.08 -3.16 0.66
N VAL A 6 -10.37 -1.86 0.85
CA VAL A 6 -11.42 -1.40 1.78
C VAL A 6 -12.82 -1.79 1.28
N LEU A 7 -13.13 -1.58 0.00
CA LEU A 7 -14.41 -1.97 -0.60
C LEU A 7 -14.59 -3.49 -0.61
N LEU A 8 -13.51 -4.25 -0.81
CA LEU A 8 -13.55 -5.71 -0.80
C LEU A 8 -13.82 -6.31 0.59
N LEU A 9 -13.42 -5.62 1.65
CA LEU A 9 -13.67 -6.03 3.04
C LEU A 9 -15.02 -5.58 3.58
N THR A 10 -15.65 -4.59 2.96
CA THR A 10 -16.84 -3.95 3.52
C THR A 10 -18.11 -4.50 2.87
N PRO A 11 -19.10 -4.98 3.66
CA PRO A 11 -20.41 -5.34 3.12
C PRO A 11 -21.01 -4.18 2.31
N VAL A 12 -21.65 -4.48 1.18
CA VAL A 12 -22.23 -3.48 0.26
C VAL A 12 -23.18 -2.53 0.99
N ALA A 13 -23.93 -3.03 1.96
CA ALA A 13 -24.82 -2.23 2.81
C ALA A 13 -24.13 -1.08 3.58
N ARG A 14 -22.81 -1.16 3.80
CA ARG A 14 -22.03 -0.13 4.52
C ARG A 14 -21.28 0.82 3.60
N TRP A 15 -21.34 0.63 2.28
CA TRP A 15 -20.68 1.51 1.31
C TRP A 15 -21.08 2.98 1.44
N PRO A 16 -22.36 3.35 1.68
CA PRO A 16 -22.74 4.75 1.83
C PRO A 16 -22.02 5.44 2.99
N HIS A 17 -21.88 4.77 4.13
CA HIS A 17 -21.15 5.29 5.28
C HIS A 17 -19.65 5.44 5.01
N LEU A 18 -19.08 4.51 4.23
CA LEU A 18 -17.68 4.55 3.85
C LEU A 18 -17.39 5.70 2.88
N VAL A 19 -18.25 5.89 1.88
CA VAL A 19 -18.20 7.02 0.96
C VAL A 19 -18.36 8.33 1.72
N LEU A 20 -19.32 8.40 2.65
CA LEU A 20 -19.53 9.59 3.48
C LEU A 20 -18.32 9.89 4.37
N ALA A 21 -17.74 8.90 5.03
CA ALA A 21 -16.54 9.07 5.86
C ALA A 21 -15.33 9.51 5.03
N ALA A 22 -15.13 8.91 3.86
CA ALA A 22 -14.07 9.30 2.93
C ALA A 22 -14.29 10.72 2.38
N ALA A 23 -15.53 11.08 2.04
CA ALA A 23 -15.90 12.41 1.57
C ALA A 23 -15.74 13.46 2.67
N ALA A 24 -16.12 13.15 3.92
CA ALA A 24 -15.97 14.04 5.05
C ALA A 24 -14.49 14.27 5.38
N ALA A 25 -13.68 13.20 5.44
CA ALA A 25 -12.25 13.30 5.69
C ALA A 25 -11.52 14.06 4.57
N GLY A 26 -11.81 13.71 3.31
CA GLY A 26 -11.25 14.40 2.14
C GLY A 26 -11.69 15.86 2.07
N GLY A 27 -12.98 16.13 2.32
CA GLY A 27 -13.55 17.47 2.37
C GLY A 27 -12.89 18.33 3.44
N ALA A 28 -12.75 17.84 4.67
CA ALA A 28 -12.10 18.60 5.75
C ALA A 28 -10.68 19.07 5.39
N VAL A 29 -9.93 18.25 4.65
CA VAL A 29 -8.55 18.57 4.23
C VAL A 29 -8.53 19.46 2.98
N LEU A 30 -9.36 19.17 1.99
CA LEU A 30 -9.28 19.81 0.67
C LEU A 30 -10.15 21.06 0.56
N LEU A 31 -11.21 21.18 1.34
CA LEU A 31 -12.17 22.29 1.27
C LEU A 31 -11.51 23.66 1.45
N PRO A 32 -10.57 23.88 2.39
CA PRO A 32 -9.88 25.16 2.49
C PRO A 32 -9.10 25.53 1.21
N VAL A 33 -8.49 24.54 0.55
CA VAL A 33 -7.72 24.74 -0.69
C VAL A 33 -8.64 25.03 -1.87
N VAL A 34 -9.76 24.29 -1.97
CA VAL A 34 -10.77 24.50 -3.01
C VAL A 34 -11.41 25.88 -2.88
N LEU A 35 -11.73 26.31 -1.65
CA LEU A 35 -12.33 27.61 -1.41
C LEU A 35 -11.37 28.78 -1.64
N ALA A 36 -10.06 28.55 -1.46
CA ALA A 36 -9.04 29.58 -1.72
C ALA A 36 -8.89 29.88 -3.22
N ASP A 37 -8.85 28.85 -4.08
CA ASP A 37 -8.80 29.00 -5.53
C ASP A 37 -9.38 27.77 -6.28
N PRO A 38 -10.68 27.79 -6.61
CA PRO A 38 -11.35 26.66 -7.25
C PRO A 38 -10.79 26.34 -8.64
N GLY A 39 -10.42 27.38 -9.41
CA GLY A 39 -9.97 27.25 -10.79
C GLY A 39 -8.59 26.60 -10.85
N HIS A 40 -7.67 27.07 -10.00
CA HIS A 40 -6.33 26.51 -9.92
C HIS A 40 -6.32 25.10 -9.31
N PHE A 41 -7.21 24.82 -8.35
CA PHE A 41 -7.40 23.47 -7.82
C PHE A 41 -7.85 22.49 -8.91
N LEU A 42 -8.89 22.80 -9.68
CA LEU A 42 -9.40 21.93 -10.75
C LEU A 42 -8.36 21.70 -11.85
N GLY A 43 -7.67 22.77 -12.30
CA GLY A 43 -6.62 22.66 -13.32
C GLY A 43 -5.44 21.79 -12.87
N ASN A 44 -4.97 21.96 -11.64
CA ASN A 44 -3.87 21.17 -11.09
C ASN A 44 -4.26 19.72 -10.83
N GLN A 45 -5.49 19.43 -10.36
CA GLN A 45 -5.92 18.06 -10.12
C GLN A 45 -5.98 17.24 -11.41
N VAL A 46 -6.50 17.81 -12.50
CA VAL A 46 -6.54 17.13 -13.80
C VAL A 46 -5.12 16.90 -14.35
N GLY A 47 -4.25 17.91 -14.27
CA GLY A 47 -2.86 17.79 -14.72
C GLY A 47 -2.02 16.79 -13.92
N VAL A 48 -2.13 16.81 -12.59
CA VAL A 48 -1.41 15.91 -11.67
C VAL A 48 -1.94 14.47 -11.76
N ALA A 49 -3.25 14.29 -11.94
CA ALA A 49 -3.83 12.97 -12.14
C ALA A 49 -3.41 12.34 -13.49
N ALA A 50 -3.26 13.16 -14.53
CA ALA A 50 -3.01 12.70 -15.89
C ALA A 50 -1.52 12.52 -16.23
N THR A 51 -0.61 13.25 -15.58
CA THR A 51 0.81 13.23 -15.94
C THR A 51 1.72 13.18 -14.71
N THR A 52 2.74 12.33 -14.76
CA THR A 52 3.89 12.48 -13.87
C THR A 52 4.79 13.59 -14.42
N GLY A 53 5.38 14.42 -13.56
CA GLY A 53 6.35 15.43 -13.99
C GLY A 53 7.64 14.82 -14.58
N PRO A 54 8.57 15.64 -15.09
CA PRO A 54 9.81 15.15 -15.73
C PRO A 54 10.80 14.47 -14.75
N ILE A 55 10.53 14.60 -13.45
CA ILE A 55 11.37 14.10 -12.36
C ILE A 55 11.50 12.58 -12.43
N PHE A 56 12.75 12.10 -12.39
CA PHE A 56 13.08 10.70 -12.60
C PHE A 56 14.17 10.24 -11.62
N HIS A 57 13.76 9.60 -10.53
CA HIS A 57 14.69 9.06 -9.54
C HIS A 57 15.14 7.64 -9.90
N PRO A 58 16.29 7.16 -9.38
CA PRO A 58 16.75 5.79 -9.60
C PRO A 58 15.96 4.72 -8.86
N ARG A 59 15.18 5.08 -7.84
CA ARG A 59 14.51 4.12 -6.94
C ARG A 59 13.14 3.71 -7.46
N GLN A 60 13.11 3.19 -8.67
CA GLN A 60 11.89 2.80 -9.39
C GLN A 60 12.26 1.91 -10.59
N ILE A 61 11.30 1.12 -11.08
CA ILE A 61 11.54 0.03 -12.03
C ILE A 61 11.92 0.50 -13.45
N TRP A 62 11.49 1.69 -13.84
CA TRP A 62 11.73 2.31 -15.14
C TRP A 62 13.12 2.90 -15.28
N TRP A 63 13.93 3.02 -14.22
CA TRP A 63 15.24 3.69 -14.24
C TRP A 63 16.14 3.29 -15.43
N PRO A 64 16.24 2.00 -15.82
CA PRO A 64 17.02 1.59 -16.98
C PRO A 64 16.58 2.22 -18.31
N LEU A 65 15.32 2.64 -18.41
CA LEU A 65 14.70 3.24 -19.60
C LEU A 65 14.84 4.77 -19.64
N GLY A 66 15.43 5.40 -18.62
CA GLY A 66 15.62 6.85 -18.58
C GLY A 66 16.44 7.38 -19.76
N VAL A 67 16.04 8.51 -20.30
CA VAL A 67 16.74 9.16 -21.42
C VAL A 67 17.73 10.21 -20.91
N PRO A 68 18.88 10.39 -21.58
CA PRO A 68 19.85 11.41 -21.19
C PRO A 68 19.26 12.80 -21.33
N VAL A 69 19.67 13.70 -20.44
CA VAL A 69 19.18 15.07 -20.38
C VAL A 69 19.96 15.93 -21.38
N ALA A 70 19.25 16.73 -22.18
CA ALA A 70 19.88 17.66 -23.11
C ALA A 70 20.53 18.86 -22.37
N PRO A 71 21.57 19.49 -22.93
CA PRO A 71 22.13 20.72 -22.36
C PRO A 71 21.04 21.79 -22.18
N GLY A 72 20.86 22.28 -20.95
CA GLY A 72 19.82 23.25 -20.58
C GLY A 72 18.61 22.69 -19.82
N GLN A 73 18.47 21.37 -19.67
CA GLN A 73 17.41 20.72 -18.88
C GLN A 73 17.90 20.18 -17.53
N LEU A 74 19.10 20.58 -17.10
CA LEU A 74 19.78 20.07 -15.89
C LEU A 74 19.00 20.34 -14.59
N GLU A 75 18.18 21.38 -14.54
CA GLU A 75 17.41 21.73 -13.34
C GLU A 75 16.42 20.63 -12.90
N TRP A 76 15.95 19.81 -13.85
CA TRP A 76 14.96 18.75 -13.62
C TRP A 76 15.58 17.35 -13.65
N ALA A 77 16.89 17.28 -13.91
CA ALA A 77 17.63 16.04 -14.08
C ALA A 77 18.18 15.54 -12.76
N HIS A 78 17.65 14.42 -12.27
CA HIS A 78 18.33 13.69 -11.22
C HIS A 78 19.33 12.71 -11.85
N MET A 79 20.60 12.86 -11.50
CA MET A 79 21.69 11.99 -11.95
C MET A 79 21.76 11.87 -13.49
N GLY A 80 21.46 12.96 -14.22
CA GLY A 80 21.63 13.06 -15.68
C GLY A 80 20.58 12.34 -16.52
N ARG A 81 19.49 11.84 -15.92
CA ARG A 81 18.39 11.16 -16.64
C ARG A 81 17.05 11.85 -16.40
N MET A 82 16.17 11.74 -17.39
CA MET A 82 14.76 12.14 -17.29
C MET A 82 13.84 10.99 -17.71
N ALA A 83 12.58 11.10 -17.29
CA ALA A 83 11.55 10.16 -17.68
C ALA A 83 11.32 10.25 -19.20
N PRO A 84 11.21 9.11 -19.92
CA PRO A 84 10.78 9.13 -21.31
C PRO A 84 9.40 9.77 -21.44
N ALA A 85 9.18 10.57 -22.48
CA ALA A 85 7.91 11.31 -22.67
C ALA A 85 6.68 10.38 -22.70
N TRP A 86 6.82 9.16 -23.24
CA TRP A 86 5.73 8.18 -23.29
C TRP A 86 5.36 7.62 -21.91
N LEU A 87 6.26 7.69 -20.92
CA LEU A 87 6.04 7.15 -19.59
C LEU A 87 5.16 8.06 -18.73
N LEU A 88 5.27 9.38 -18.93
CA LEU A 88 4.55 10.40 -18.15
C LEU A 88 3.03 10.20 -18.09
N PRO A 89 2.33 9.88 -19.20
CA PRO A 89 0.88 9.65 -19.15
C PRO A 89 0.47 8.24 -18.70
N VAL A 90 1.42 7.31 -18.47
CA VAL A 90 1.12 5.88 -18.28
C VAL A 90 1.21 5.44 -16.81
N THR A 91 2.14 6.02 -16.07
CA THR A 91 2.50 5.61 -14.69
C THR A 91 1.34 5.71 -13.70
N HIS A 92 0.68 6.87 -13.59
CA HIS A 92 -0.44 7.05 -12.66
C HIS A 92 -1.63 6.13 -13.00
N PRO A 93 -2.11 6.06 -14.26
CA PRO A 93 -3.14 5.10 -14.65
C PRO A 93 -2.76 3.66 -14.34
N LEU A 94 -1.52 3.25 -14.62
CA LEU A 94 -1.03 1.89 -14.35
C LEU A 94 -1.06 1.57 -12.85
N ILE A 95 -0.57 2.47 -12.01
CA ILE A 95 -0.59 2.32 -10.55
C ILE A 95 -2.02 2.12 -10.04
N VAL A 96 -2.96 2.94 -10.50
CA VAL A 96 -4.38 2.83 -10.12
C VAL A 96 -5.00 1.54 -10.65
N ALA A 97 -4.74 1.23 -11.92
CA ALA A 97 -5.27 0.06 -12.60
C ALA A 97 -4.83 -1.23 -11.91
N LEU A 98 -3.59 -1.31 -11.42
CA LEU A 98 -3.03 -2.48 -10.74
C LEU A 98 -3.78 -2.89 -9.47
N ALA A 99 -4.46 -1.94 -8.80
CA ALA A 99 -5.25 -2.24 -7.59
C ALA A 99 -6.45 -3.16 -7.88
N LEU A 100 -7.06 -3.03 -9.05
CA LEU A 100 -8.25 -3.79 -9.44
C LEU A 100 -7.97 -5.29 -9.70
N PRO A 101 -7.02 -5.70 -10.55
CA PRO A 101 -6.76 -7.11 -10.83
C PRO A 101 -6.19 -7.82 -9.60
N LEU A 102 -5.32 -7.16 -8.81
CA LEU A 102 -4.79 -7.75 -7.59
C LEU A 102 -5.90 -7.98 -6.54
N GLY A 103 -6.76 -6.98 -6.35
CA GLY A 103 -7.93 -7.13 -5.48
C GLY A 103 -8.92 -8.20 -5.97
N ALA A 104 -9.19 -8.24 -7.28
CA ALA A 104 -10.08 -9.23 -7.88
C ALA A 104 -9.52 -10.66 -7.79
N LEU A 105 -8.23 -10.85 -8.05
CA LEU A 105 -7.54 -12.14 -7.94
C LEU A 105 -7.58 -12.64 -6.49
N TRP A 106 -7.34 -11.74 -5.53
CA TRP A 106 -7.39 -12.06 -4.11
C TRP A 106 -8.80 -12.50 -3.70
N ARG A 107 -9.84 -11.79 -4.15
CA ARG A 107 -11.24 -12.16 -3.87
C ARG A 107 -11.60 -13.52 -4.48
N ARG A 108 -11.22 -13.76 -5.73
CA ARG A 108 -11.53 -15.01 -6.45
C ARG A 108 -10.88 -16.23 -5.80
N GLY A 109 -9.66 -16.11 -5.29
CA GLY A 109 -8.93 -17.22 -4.68
C GLY A 109 -9.32 -17.57 -3.24
N ARG A 110 -10.20 -16.78 -2.57
CA ARG A 110 -10.45 -16.89 -1.13
C ARG A 110 -11.89 -17.24 -0.72
N GLY A 111 -12.86 -17.19 -1.63
CA GLY A 111 -14.26 -17.53 -1.32
C GLY A 111 -14.84 -16.71 -0.14
N PRO A 112 -15.77 -17.25 0.67
CA PRO A 112 -16.35 -16.54 1.82
C PRO A 112 -15.39 -16.32 3.00
N ALA A 113 -14.18 -16.90 2.98
CA ALA A 113 -13.21 -16.84 4.08
C ALA A 113 -12.22 -15.66 3.96
N LEU A 114 -12.72 -14.44 3.69
CA LEU A 114 -11.89 -13.24 3.64
C LEU A 114 -11.47 -12.83 5.06
N ARG A 115 -10.17 -12.89 5.37
CA ARG A 115 -9.63 -12.35 6.62
C ARG A 115 -9.27 -10.88 6.43
N PRO A 116 -9.74 -9.97 7.30
CA PRO A 116 -9.36 -8.56 7.27
C PRO A 116 -7.84 -8.34 7.29
N ASP A 117 -7.12 -9.23 8.00
CA ASP A 117 -5.67 -9.17 8.13
C ASP A 117 -4.98 -9.28 6.76
N ASP A 118 -5.42 -10.20 5.90
CA ASP A 118 -4.77 -10.41 4.59
C ASP A 118 -4.98 -9.21 3.64
N ALA A 119 -6.03 -8.41 3.85
CA ALA A 119 -6.23 -7.17 3.09
C ALA A 119 -5.23 -6.08 3.48
N LEU A 120 -4.72 -6.07 4.72
CA LEU A 120 -3.65 -5.16 5.13
C LEU A 120 -2.34 -5.52 4.43
N LEU A 121 -2.04 -6.81 4.27
CA LEU A 121 -0.88 -7.25 3.51
C LEU A 121 -1.01 -6.95 2.01
N LEU A 122 -2.21 -7.11 1.43
CA LEU A 122 -2.50 -6.67 0.06
C LEU A 122 -2.35 -5.15 -0.10
N LEU A 123 -2.83 -4.37 0.87
CA LEU A 123 -2.68 -2.92 0.88
C LEU A 123 -1.20 -2.51 0.94
N ALA A 124 -0.41 -3.17 1.79
CA ALA A 124 1.04 -2.98 1.86
C ALA A 124 1.71 -3.27 0.51
N LEU A 125 1.36 -4.40 -0.14
CA LEU A 125 1.84 -4.74 -1.47
C LEU A 125 1.51 -3.65 -2.50
N LEU A 126 0.27 -3.15 -2.52
CA LEU A 126 -0.14 -2.10 -3.44
C LEU A 126 0.64 -0.79 -3.24
N PHE A 127 0.91 -0.40 -1.99
CA PHE A 127 1.72 0.79 -1.72
C PHE A 127 3.20 0.60 -2.06
N LEU A 128 3.76 -0.60 -1.87
CA LEU A 128 5.12 -0.89 -2.32
C LEU A 128 5.22 -0.84 -3.85
N LEU A 129 4.27 -1.46 -4.55
CA LEU A 129 4.22 -1.43 -6.02
C LEU A 129 4.00 -0.02 -6.56
N ARG A 130 3.19 0.80 -5.88
CA ARG A 130 3.08 2.23 -6.20
C ARG A 130 4.44 2.90 -6.16
N CYS A 131 5.22 2.71 -5.10
CA CYS A 131 6.53 3.34 -4.98
C CYS A 131 7.50 2.83 -6.06
N ALA A 132 7.47 1.52 -6.35
CA ALA A 132 8.32 0.93 -7.39
C ALA A 132 7.97 1.40 -8.81
N LEU A 133 6.69 1.70 -9.08
CA LEU A 133 6.19 2.14 -10.38
C LEU A 133 6.18 3.67 -10.54
N ASP A 134 6.44 4.43 -9.48
CA ASP A 134 6.42 5.90 -9.49
C ASP A 134 7.79 6.45 -9.93
N PRO A 135 7.90 7.14 -11.07
CA PRO A 135 9.14 7.79 -11.51
C PRO A 135 9.69 8.80 -10.50
N TRP A 136 8.81 9.37 -9.67
CA TRP A 136 9.12 10.37 -8.66
C TRP A 136 9.13 9.79 -7.24
N ASN A 137 9.71 8.61 -7.05
CA ASN A 137 9.69 7.94 -5.76
C ASN A 137 10.58 8.62 -4.69
N LEU A 138 9.98 9.01 -3.56
CA LEU A 138 10.63 9.63 -2.40
C LEU A 138 10.52 8.74 -1.15
N ALA A 139 11.42 8.92 -0.18
CA ALA A 139 11.48 8.06 1.00
C ALA A 139 10.14 8.00 1.75
N TYR A 140 9.55 9.17 2.00
CA TYR A 140 8.29 9.29 2.75
C TYR A 140 7.07 8.72 2.02
N TYR A 141 7.15 8.46 0.70
CA TYR A 141 6.09 7.79 -0.04
C TYR A 141 5.86 6.34 0.40
N HIS A 142 6.83 5.73 1.09
CA HIS A 142 6.73 4.38 1.64
C HIS A 142 5.96 4.33 2.97
N LEU A 143 5.64 5.48 3.58
CA LEU A 143 4.95 5.50 4.88
C LEU A 143 3.64 4.70 4.87
N PRO A 144 2.75 4.81 3.86
CA PRO A 144 1.53 4.00 3.81
C PRO A 144 1.81 2.49 3.71
N PHE A 145 2.89 2.10 3.01
CA PHE A 145 3.34 0.71 2.95
C PHE A 145 3.79 0.21 4.33
N VAL A 146 4.65 0.98 5.01
CA VAL A 146 5.18 0.62 6.34
C VAL A 146 4.05 0.51 7.37
N LEU A 147 3.10 1.45 7.37
CA LEU A 147 1.96 1.42 8.30
C LEU A 147 1.03 0.23 8.04
N ALA A 148 0.74 -0.09 6.77
CA ALA A 148 -0.07 -1.26 6.42
C ALA A 148 0.61 -2.57 6.81
N LEU A 149 1.92 -2.68 6.58
CA LEU A 149 2.72 -3.85 6.94
C LEU A 149 2.80 -4.03 8.46
N LEU A 150 3.02 -2.95 9.21
CA LEU A 150 3.02 -2.96 10.67
C LEU A 150 1.68 -3.42 11.23
N ALA A 151 0.58 -2.85 10.72
CA ALA A 151 -0.76 -3.22 11.14
C ALA A 151 -1.04 -4.71 10.88
N TRP A 152 -0.56 -5.25 9.77
CA TRP A 152 -0.64 -6.67 9.47
C TRP A 152 0.18 -7.54 10.45
N GLU A 153 1.43 -7.17 10.75
CA GLU A 153 2.27 -7.94 11.69
C GLU A 153 1.68 -7.96 13.11
N VAL A 154 1.18 -6.81 13.58
CA VAL A 154 0.52 -6.71 14.89
C VAL A 154 -0.73 -7.59 14.94
N ARG A 155 -1.58 -7.53 13.91
CA ARG A 155 -2.83 -8.31 13.88
C ARG A 155 -2.64 -9.80 13.68
N THR A 156 -1.52 -10.23 13.09
CA THR A 156 -1.19 -11.65 12.95
C THR A 156 -0.54 -12.25 14.20
N GLY A 157 -0.39 -11.46 15.28
CA GLY A 157 0.09 -11.94 16.57
C GLY A 157 1.61 -12.13 16.64
N ARG A 158 2.37 -11.43 15.80
CA ARG A 158 3.84 -11.46 15.87
C ARG A 158 4.32 -10.68 17.09
N ALA A 159 5.23 -11.27 17.88
CA ALA A 159 5.78 -10.64 19.07
C ALA A 159 6.59 -9.37 18.77
N LEU A 160 7.25 -9.32 17.61
CA LEU A 160 7.99 -8.16 17.12
C LEU A 160 7.74 -7.95 15.62
N PRO A 161 7.62 -6.69 15.15
CA PRO A 161 7.36 -6.37 13.75
C PRO A 161 8.66 -6.40 12.92
N LEU A 162 9.31 -7.56 12.85
CA LEU A 162 10.63 -7.71 12.25
C LEU A 162 10.63 -7.37 10.75
N VAL A 163 9.57 -7.71 10.01
CA VAL A 163 9.50 -7.41 8.57
C VAL A 163 9.35 -5.91 8.35
N THR A 164 8.54 -5.24 9.17
CA THR A 164 8.39 -3.78 9.15
C THR A 164 9.70 -3.08 9.49
N LEU A 165 10.43 -3.55 10.51
CA LEU A 165 11.73 -3.01 10.89
C LEU A 165 12.76 -3.18 9.77
N ALA A 166 12.84 -4.38 9.17
CA ALA A 166 13.72 -4.65 8.04
C ALA A 166 13.38 -3.77 6.82
N ALA A 167 12.09 -3.63 6.50
CA ALA A 167 11.62 -2.76 5.42
C ALA A 167 11.99 -1.28 5.68
N THR A 168 11.79 -0.81 6.91
CA THR A 168 12.14 0.56 7.31
C THR A 168 13.64 0.80 7.20
N ALA A 169 14.47 -0.14 7.66
CA ALA A 169 15.92 -0.07 7.52
C ALA A 169 16.34 -0.08 6.04
N ALA A 170 15.73 -0.92 5.20
CA ALA A 170 16.01 -0.98 3.77
C ALA A 170 15.63 0.31 3.03
N ILE A 171 14.50 0.95 3.41
CA ILE A 171 14.11 2.27 2.93
C ILE A 171 15.17 3.29 3.34
N GLN A 172 15.54 3.34 4.62
CA GLN A 172 16.56 4.28 5.09
C GLN A 172 17.88 4.08 4.36
N LEU A 173 18.35 2.84 4.20
CA LEU A 173 19.59 2.56 3.48
C LEU A 173 19.51 2.96 2.00
N SER A 174 18.37 2.73 1.35
CA SER A 174 18.16 3.11 -0.05
C SER A 174 18.20 4.63 -0.22
N PHE A 175 17.63 5.40 0.72
CA PHE A 175 17.38 6.83 0.57
C PHE A 175 18.34 7.75 1.35
N ALA A 176 19.03 7.27 2.39
CA ALA A 176 19.92 8.08 3.22
C ALA A 176 21.18 8.53 2.46
N VAL A 177 21.58 7.79 1.43
CA VAL A 177 22.86 7.98 0.75
C VAL A 177 22.68 8.76 -0.57
N HIS A 178 21.88 9.83 -0.53
CA HIS A 178 21.37 10.51 -1.73
C HIS A 178 22.40 11.22 -2.64
N GLY A 179 23.70 11.13 -2.34
CA GLY A 179 24.77 11.69 -3.16
C GLY A 179 26.04 10.83 -3.27
N THR A 180 26.10 9.66 -2.62
CA THR A 180 27.31 8.81 -2.64
C THR A 180 27.23 7.72 -3.72
N TYR A 181 26.03 7.41 -4.19
CA TYR A 181 25.80 6.42 -5.25
C TYR A 181 25.44 7.11 -6.56
N GLY A 182 25.96 6.58 -7.66
CA GLY A 182 25.40 6.87 -8.97
C GLY A 182 23.97 6.33 -9.10
N GLY A 183 23.33 6.66 -10.22
CA GLY A 183 21.94 6.26 -10.42
C GLY A 183 21.74 4.74 -10.53
N SER A 184 22.70 4.00 -11.11
CA SER A 184 22.59 2.55 -11.28
C SER A 184 22.74 1.79 -9.97
N GLU A 185 23.66 2.20 -9.10
CA GLU A 185 23.88 1.59 -7.79
C GLU A 185 22.68 1.83 -6.89
N ALA A 186 22.12 3.05 -6.89
CA ALA A 186 20.91 3.38 -6.15
C ALA A 186 19.69 2.57 -6.64
N PHE A 187 19.57 2.34 -7.95
CA PHE A 187 18.54 1.48 -8.53
C PHE A 187 18.68 0.02 -8.05
N LEU A 188 19.89 -0.55 -8.17
CA LEU A 188 20.15 -1.93 -7.77
C LEU A 188 19.92 -2.13 -6.27
N ALA A 189 20.40 -1.22 -5.42
CA ALA A 189 20.21 -1.28 -3.98
C ALA A 189 18.71 -1.26 -3.60
N TYR A 190 17.91 -0.43 -4.28
CA TYR A 190 16.47 -0.38 -4.07
C TYR A 190 15.76 -1.65 -4.57
N MET A 191 16.07 -2.10 -5.79
CA MET A 191 15.47 -3.32 -6.36
C MET A 191 15.83 -4.59 -5.59
N ALA A 192 17.02 -4.64 -4.98
CA ALA A 192 17.52 -5.79 -4.22
C ALA A 192 16.59 -6.21 -3.07
N TRP A 193 15.83 -5.27 -2.48
CA TRP A 193 14.87 -5.58 -1.42
C TRP A 193 13.42 -5.44 -1.87
N VAL A 194 13.10 -4.53 -2.79
CA VAL A 194 11.73 -4.30 -3.25
C VAL A 194 11.15 -5.51 -3.96
N VAL A 195 11.93 -6.13 -4.88
CA VAL A 195 11.49 -7.31 -5.64
C VAL A 195 11.21 -8.50 -4.72
N PRO A 196 12.14 -8.94 -3.85
CA PRO A 196 11.85 -10.07 -2.97
C PRO A 196 10.74 -9.76 -1.96
N MET A 197 10.63 -8.51 -1.47
CA MET A 197 9.56 -8.12 -0.57
C MET A 197 8.18 -8.18 -1.25
N ALA A 198 8.07 -7.64 -2.47
CA ALA A 198 6.84 -7.70 -3.26
C ALA A 198 6.47 -9.14 -3.60
N ALA A 199 7.44 -9.97 -4.01
CA ALA A 199 7.23 -11.38 -4.29
C ALA A 199 6.78 -12.15 -3.04
N TRP A 200 7.43 -11.94 -1.89
CA TRP A 200 7.07 -12.56 -0.62
C TRP A 200 5.65 -12.18 -0.18
N MET A 201 5.30 -10.89 -0.22
CA MET A 201 3.95 -10.43 0.09
C MET A 201 2.93 -11.01 -0.87
N GLY A 202 3.22 -11.00 -2.19
CA GLY A 202 2.36 -11.62 -3.21
C GLY A 202 2.12 -13.10 -2.94
N MET A 203 3.17 -13.88 -2.74
CA MET A 203 3.06 -15.30 -2.41
C MET A 203 2.25 -15.51 -1.11
N THR A 204 2.46 -14.69 -0.09
CA THR A 204 1.75 -14.81 1.19
C THR A 204 0.27 -14.46 1.05
N VAL A 205 -0.08 -13.43 0.29
CA VAL A 205 -1.46 -13.02 0.00
C VAL A 205 -2.19 -14.05 -0.86
N TYR A 206 -1.53 -14.63 -1.86
CA TYR A 206 -2.18 -15.53 -2.84
C TYR A 206 -2.01 -17.03 -2.55
N ARG A 207 -1.30 -17.40 -1.47
CA ARG A 207 -1.18 -18.81 -1.05
C ARG A 207 -2.58 -19.44 -0.88
N PRO A 208 -2.88 -20.55 -1.58
CA PRO A 208 -4.10 -21.32 -1.33
C PRO A 208 -4.08 -21.79 0.12
N ARG A 209 -5.04 -21.35 0.93
CA ARG A 209 -5.27 -21.92 2.26
C ARG A 209 -6.32 -23.00 2.08
N ALA A 210 -5.98 -24.24 2.43
CA ALA A 210 -6.96 -25.31 2.50
C ALA A 210 -8.11 -24.82 3.37
N SER A 211 -9.32 -24.80 2.79
CA SER A 211 -10.52 -24.68 3.58
C SER A 211 -10.54 -25.90 4.49
N LEU A 212 -10.21 -25.72 5.76
CA LEU A 212 -10.62 -26.67 6.78
C LEU A 212 -12.15 -26.56 6.84
N VAL A 213 -12.81 -27.25 5.91
CA VAL A 213 -14.17 -27.77 6.13
C VAL A 213 -13.98 -28.89 7.14
N GLY A 214 -13.75 -28.49 8.39
CA GLY A 214 -13.56 -29.36 9.52
C GLY A 214 -14.40 -28.76 10.62
N SER A 215 -15.58 -29.35 10.80
CA SER A 215 -16.53 -29.11 11.88
C SER A 215 -15.85 -28.59 13.13
N TRP A 216 -16.16 -27.35 13.51
CA TRP A 216 -15.94 -26.90 14.88
C TRP A 216 -16.81 -27.81 15.76
N PRO A 217 -16.25 -28.67 16.64
CA PRO A 217 -17.06 -29.22 17.70
C PRO A 217 -17.42 -28.01 18.56
N ALA A 218 -18.67 -27.59 18.51
CA ALA A 218 -19.21 -26.71 19.53
C ALA A 218 -19.05 -27.45 20.86
N ALA A 219 -17.97 -27.20 21.58
CA ALA A 219 -17.86 -27.61 22.96
C ALA A 219 -18.95 -26.81 23.70
N PRO A 220 -20.00 -27.44 24.24
CA PRO A 220 -20.94 -26.73 25.07
C PRO A 220 -20.15 -26.19 26.27
N ILE A 221 -20.18 -24.88 26.42
CA ILE A 221 -19.74 -24.23 27.66
C ILE A 221 -20.74 -24.69 28.72
N SER A 222 -20.39 -25.74 29.48
CA SER A 222 -21.10 -26.06 30.71
C SER A 222 -20.85 -24.92 31.68
N VAL A 223 -21.79 -23.98 31.75
CA VAL A 223 -21.87 -23.02 32.84
C VAL A 223 -22.18 -23.84 34.10
N ALA A 224 -21.17 -24.04 34.93
CA ALA A 224 -21.37 -24.60 36.26
C ALA A 224 -22.27 -23.62 37.05
N THR A 225 -23.52 -24.01 37.27
CA THR A 225 -24.43 -23.32 38.19
C THR A 225 -23.80 -23.32 39.59
N PRO A 226 -23.72 -22.16 40.27
CA PRO A 226 -23.26 -22.12 41.65
C PRO A 226 -24.22 -22.92 42.54
N SER A 227 -23.69 -23.87 43.31
CA SER A 227 -24.43 -24.58 44.35
C SER A 227 -24.90 -23.59 45.42
N SER A 228 -26.20 -23.57 45.70
CA SER A 228 -26.81 -22.76 46.76
C SER A 228 -26.25 -23.14 48.14
N PRO A 229 -26.03 -22.17 49.05
CA PRO A 229 -25.62 -22.45 50.42
C PRO A 229 -26.76 -23.10 51.21
N SER A 230 -26.48 -24.20 51.91
CA SER A 230 -27.43 -24.84 52.81
C SER A 230 -27.61 -23.99 54.07
N THR A 231 -28.80 -23.45 54.28
CA THR A 231 -29.21 -22.92 55.59
C THR A 231 -29.70 -24.07 56.46
N SER A 232 -28.89 -24.47 57.44
CA SER A 232 -29.33 -25.32 58.55
C SER A 232 -29.97 -24.46 59.63
N PRO A 233 -31.16 -24.81 60.15
CA PRO A 233 -31.72 -24.17 61.34
C PRO A 233 -31.20 -24.85 62.61
N THR A 234 -30.84 -24.03 63.60
CA THR A 234 -30.78 -24.39 65.03
C THR A 234 -31.54 -23.34 65.80
#